data_AF-A0A382DZ63-F1
#
_entry.id   AF-A0A382DZ63-F1
#
_cell.length_a   1.000
_cell.length_b   1.000
_cell.length_c   1.000
_cell.angle_alpha   90.00
_cell.angle_beta   90.00
_cell.angle_gamma   90.00
#
_symmetry.space_group_name_H-M   'P 1'
#
loop_
_entity.id
_entity.type
_entity.pdbx_description
1 polymer ?
#
loop_
_entity_poly.entity_id
_entity_poly.type
_entity_poly.pdbx_seq_one_letter_code
_entity_poly.pdbx_strand_id
1 'polypeptide(L)'
;MLILTATIVSCGGDIQDEKITELYRQGNAFYEREQYPEASRTYERIVQQGFHNGFVFYNLGNAHFKQNQIGRAILAYERATRLMPRDRDLQANLEIANQRTIDRLEKTDPWVGHRLLHSMTVNEVTAATSLLGSLLFITWILFVLTDSGTFRRRLFQIGIVVGALFVLCGGTAAIRV
;
A
#
# COMPACT_ATOMS: atom_id res chain seq x y z
N MET A 1 36.43 -29.14 -14.02
CA MET A 1 35.84 -27.84 -13.63
C MET A 1 34.39 -28.06 -13.27
N LEU A 2 34.11 -28.19 -11.97
CA LEU A 2 32.76 -28.18 -11.42
C LEU A 2 32.30 -26.72 -11.31
N ILE A 3 31.22 -26.34 -11.98
CA ILE A 3 30.20 -25.46 -11.37
C ILE A 3 28.84 -25.95 -11.84
N LEU A 4 28.22 -26.77 -10.98
CA LEU A 4 26.79 -26.97 -10.90
C LEU A 4 26.17 -25.59 -10.56
N THR A 5 25.54 -24.89 -11.51
CA THR A 5 24.60 -23.84 -11.13
C THR A 5 23.28 -24.50 -10.80
N ALA A 6 23.14 -24.81 -9.51
CA ALA A 6 21.88 -25.14 -8.90
C ALA A 6 20.85 -24.07 -9.26
N THR A 7 19.83 -24.44 -10.02
CA THR A 7 18.53 -23.79 -9.98
C THR A 7 18.09 -23.85 -8.51
N ILE A 8 18.25 -22.73 -7.79
CA ILE A 8 17.62 -22.56 -6.49
C ILE A 8 16.12 -22.60 -6.80
N VAL A 9 15.53 -23.77 -6.56
CA VAL A 9 14.10 -23.99 -6.54
C VAL A 9 13.51 -22.90 -5.66
N SER A 10 12.60 -22.10 -6.21
CA SER A 10 11.74 -21.13 -5.51
C SER A 10 10.74 -21.83 -4.57
N CYS A 11 11.13 -22.95 -3.95
CA CYS A 11 10.26 -23.81 -3.15
C CYS A 11 9.72 -23.07 -1.91
N GLY A 12 10.47 -22.08 -1.41
CA GLY A 12 10.06 -21.29 -0.25
C GLY A 12 8.95 -20.28 -0.53
N GLY A 13 8.87 -19.73 -1.75
CA GLY A 13 7.82 -18.79 -2.14
C GLY A 13 6.49 -19.51 -2.38
N ASP A 14 6.53 -20.59 -3.17
CA ASP A 14 5.34 -21.32 -3.58
C ASP A 14 4.60 -21.97 -2.38
N ILE A 15 5.35 -22.53 -1.42
CA ILE A 15 4.76 -23.14 -0.19
C ILE A 15 4.16 -22.07 0.73
N GLN A 16 4.82 -20.90 0.84
CA GLN A 16 4.31 -19.82 1.67
C GLN A 16 3.03 -19.23 1.08
N ASP A 17 2.97 -19.06 -0.25
CA ASP A 17 1.79 -18.56 -0.95
C ASP A 17 0.61 -19.54 -0.87
N GLU A 18 0.86 -20.85 -0.98
CA GLU A 18 -0.17 -21.88 -0.80
C GLU A 18 -0.75 -21.86 0.63
N LYS A 19 0.12 -21.77 1.64
CA LYS A 19 -0.30 -21.70 3.05
C LYS A 19 -1.10 -20.45 3.37
N ILE A 20 -0.71 -19.29 2.83
CA ILE A 20 -1.46 -18.03 2.99
C ILE A 20 -2.83 -18.13 2.31
N THR A 21 -2.86 -18.72 1.10
CA THR A 21 -4.12 -18.96 0.37
C THR A 21 -5.06 -19.84 1.17
N GLU A 22 -4.55 -20.91 1.77
CA GLU A 22 -5.35 -21.81 2.61
C GLU A 22 -5.86 -21.11 3.88
N LEU A 23 -5.01 -20.35 4.57
CA LEU A 23 -5.44 -19.55 5.72
C LEU A 23 -6.52 -18.53 5.33
N TYR A 24 -6.41 -17.92 4.15
CA TYR A 24 -7.41 -16.98 3.66
C TYR A 24 -8.76 -17.66 3.43
N ARG A 25 -8.77 -18.82 2.77
CA ARG A 25 -9.99 -19.64 2.59
C ARG A 25 -10.59 -20.08 3.91
N GLN A 26 -9.75 -20.53 4.85
CA GLN A 26 -10.18 -20.92 6.19
C GLN A 26 -10.82 -19.73 6.93
N GLY A 27 -10.21 -18.54 6.88
CA GLY A 27 -10.76 -17.33 7.47
C GLY A 27 -12.14 -16.98 6.89
N ASN A 28 -12.28 -17.06 5.55
CA ASN A 28 -13.55 -16.83 4.88
C ASN A 28 -14.61 -17.86 5.29
N ALA A 29 -14.24 -19.14 5.38
CA ALA A 29 -15.15 -20.18 5.82
C ALA A 29 -15.64 -19.98 7.26
N PHE A 30 -14.75 -19.55 8.18
CA PHE A 30 -15.17 -19.14 9.52
C PHE A 30 -16.11 -17.95 9.49
N TYR A 31 -15.84 -16.94 8.66
CA TYR A 31 -16.68 -15.76 8.52
C TYR A 31 -18.09 -16.10 7.99
N GLU A 32 -18.17 -16.95 6.96
CA GLU A 32 -19.44 -17.43 6.36
C GLU A 32 -20.28 -18.22 7.36
N ARG A 33 -19.63 -18.92 8.31
CA ARG A 33 -20.30 -19.64 9.41
C ARG A 33 -20.60 -18.76 10.62
N GLU A 34 -20.41 -17.44 10.49
CA GLU A 34 -20.58 -16.45 11.56
C GLU A 34 -19.64 -16.65 12.76
N GLN A 35 -18.58 -17.45 12.59
CA GLN A 35 -17.52 -17.70 13.57
C GLN A 35 -16.49 -16.56 13.49
N TYR A 36 -16.94 -15.35 13.80
CA TYR A 36 -16.16 -14.12 13.63
C TYR A 36 -14.86 -14.07 14.47
N PRO A 37 -14.83 -14.54 15.73
CA PRO A 37 -13.59 -14.62 16.50
C PRO A 37 -12.52 -15.48 15.80
N GLU A 38 -12.90 -16.65 15.29
CA GLU A 38 -12.03 -17.57 14.55
C GLU A 38 -11.57 -16.96 13.22
N ALA A 39 -12.48 -16.30 12.50
CA ALA A 39 -12.16 -15.59 11.26
C ALA A 39 -11.11 -14.51 11.51
N SER A 40 -11.33 -13.63 12.50
CA SER A 40 -10.39 -12.55 12.82
C SER A 40 -9.02 -13.07 13.23
N ARG A 41 -8.94 -14.10 14.09
CA ARG A 41 -7.66 -14.75 14.45
C ARG A 41 -6.95 -15.34 13.24
N THR A 42 -7.70 -15.92 12.30
CA THR A 42 -7.12 -16.51 11.09
C THR A 42 -6.54 -15.44 10.17
N TYR A 43 -7.25 -14.33 9.95
CA TYR A 43 -6.71 -13.20 9.19
C TYR A 43 -5.54 -12.51 9.90
N GLU A 44 -5.57 -12.37 11.23
CA GLU A 44 -4.44 -11.85 12.00
C GLU A 44 -3.18 -12.72 11.80
N ARG A 45 -3.31 -14.05 11.74
CA ARG A 45 -2.18 -14.95 11.44
C ARG A 45 -1.60 -14.75 10.04
N ILE A 46 -2.41 -14.39 9.05
CA ILE A 46 -1.94 -14.04 7.70
C ILE A 46 -1.09 -12.76 7.76
N VAL A 47 -1.60 -11.74 8.45
CA VAL A 47 -0.88 -10.46 8.62
C VAL A 47 0.42 -10.65 9.42
N GLN A 48 0.41 -11.46 10.47
CA GLN A 48 1.60 -11.78 11.29
C GLN A 48 2.70 -12.50 10.50
N GLN A 49 2.35 -13.22 9.42
CA GLN A 49 3.32 -13.83 8.50
C GLN A 49 3.92 -12.83 7.51
N GLY A 50 3.61 -11.54 7.64
CA GLY A 50 4.11 -10.48 6.78
C GLY A 50 3.31 -10.30 5.49
N PHE A 51 2.22 -11.05 5.29
CA PHE A 51 1.37 -10.89 4.11
C PHE A 51 0.40 -9.72 4.32
N HIS A 52 0.75 -8.57 3.73
CA HIS A 52 -0.02 -7.34 3.80
C HIS A 52 -0.83 -7.16 2.53
N ASN A 53 -2.12 -7.51 2.57
CA ASN A 53 -3.03 -7.42 1.43
C ASN A 53 -4.33 -6.71 1.82
N GLY A 54 -4.84 -5.87 0.92
CA GLY A 54 -6.05 -5.08 1.16
C GLY A 54 -7.27 -5.91 1.51
N PHE A 55 -7.49 -7.03 0.82
CA PHE A 55 -8.64 -7.93 1.05
C PHE A 55 -8.56 -8.62 2.41
N VAL A 56 -7.35 -9.00 2.86
CA VAL A 56 -7.14 -9.57 4.20
C VAL A 56 -7.50 -8.56 5.28
N PHE A 57 -7.04 -7.31 5.13
CA PHE A 57 -7.39 -6.24 6.07
C PHE A 57 -8.89 -5.88 6.03
N TYR A 58 -9.50 -5.89 4.84
CA TYR A 58 -10.93 -5.67 4.69
C TYR A 58 -11.75 -6.75 5.41
N ASN A 59 -11.43 -8.03 5.21
CA ASN A 59 -12.12 -9.13 5.87
C ASN A 59 -11.85 -9.18 7.38
N LEU A 60 -10.64 -8.83 7.81
CA LEU A 60 -10.32 -8.66 9.23
C LEU A 60 -11.18 -7.54 9.85
N GLY A 61 -11.33 -6.42 9.15
CA GLY A 61 -12.21 -5.32 9.56
C GLY A 61 -13.68 -5.76 9.67
N ASN A 62 -14.18 -6.49 8.67
CA ASN A 62 -15.53 -7.07 8.68
C ASN A 62 -15.72 -7.99 9.90
N ALA A 63 -14.76 -8.88 10.17
CA ALA A 63 -14.81 -9.81 11.29
C ALA A 63 -14.81 -9.08 12.65
N HIS A 64 -14.00 -8.05 12.83
CA HIS A 64 -14.02 -7.23 14.05
C HIS A 64 -15.31 -6.42 14.19
N PHE A 65 -15.83 -5.90 13.08
CA PHE A 65 -17.08 -5.13 13.08
C PHE A 65 -18.25 -5.99 13.54
N LYS A 66 -18.33 -7.24 13.06
CA LYS A 66 -19.33 -8.22 13.49
C LYS A 66 -19.20 -8.65 14.96
N GLN A 67 -17.99 -8.57 15.52
CA GLN A 67 -17.73 -8.77 16.95
C GLN A 67 -18.01 -7.51 17.81
N ASN A 68 -18.54 -6.44 17.23
CA ASN A 68 -18.71 -5.14 17.87
C ASN A 68 -17.40 -4.50 18.38
N GLN A 69 -16.25 -4.93 17.85
CA GLN A 69 -14.94 -4.38 18.15
C GLN A 69 -14.64 -3.20 17.21
N ILE A 70 -15.44 -2.13 17.32
CA ILE A 70 -15.48 -1.03 16.34
C ILE A 70 -14.10 -0.40 16.09
N GLY A 71 -13.32 -0.13 17.15
CA GLY A 71 -11.98 0.46 17.00
C GLY A 71 -11.01 -0.43 16.21
N ARG A 72 -11.07 -1.75 16.40
CA ARG A 72 -10.25 -2.71 15.63
C ARG A 72 -10.71 -2.82 14.19
N ALA A 73 -12.03 -2.76 13.96
CA ALA A 73 -12.59 -2.73 12.61
C ALA A 73 -12.12 -1.51 11.83
N ILE A 74 -12.21 -0.31 12.42
CA ILE A 74 -11.74 0.94 11.82
C ILE A 74 -10.25 0.84 11.50
N LEU A 75 -9.43 0.37 12.45
CA LEU A 75 -7.98 0.21 12.22
C LEU A 75 -7.69 -0.71 11.03
N ALA A 76 -8.37 -1.84 10.93
CA ALA A 76 -8.19 -2.78 9.83
C ALA A 76 -8.67 -2.19 8.49
N TYR A 77 -9.83 -1.52 8.46
CA TYR A 77 -10.30 -0.82 7.26
C TYR A 77 -9.36 0.31 6.83
N GLU A 78 -8.84 1.12 7.75
CA GLU A 78 -7.87 2.18 7.43
C GLU A 78 -6.53 1.60 6.89
N ARG A 79 -6.15 0.37 7.28
CA ARG A 79 -5.04 -0.33 6.62
C ARG A 79 -5.42 -0.81 5.23
N ALA A 80 -6.64 -1.31 5.05
CA ALA A 80 -7.14 -1.71 3.75
C ALA A 80 -7.22 -0.52 2.77
N THR A 81 -7.61 0.68 3.22
CA THR A 81 -7.76 1.87 2.35
C THR A 81 -6.42 2.34 1.78
N ARG A 82 -5.30 2.07 2.46
CA ARG A 82 -3.95 2.34 1.92
C ARG A 82 -3.60 1.44 0.72
N LEU A 83 -4.16 0.23 0.69
CA LEU A 83 -3.89 -0.77 -0.35
C LEU A 83 -4.97 -0.77 -1.45
N MET A 84 -6.21 -0.45 -1.10
CA MET A 84 -7.36 -0.42 -1.98
C MET A 84 -8.12 0.92 -1.85
N PRO A 85 -7.45 2.07 -2.12
CA PRO A 85 -8.03 3.39 -1.88
C PRO A 85 -9.28 3.70 -2.70
N ARG A 86 -9.52 2.95 -3.78
CA ARG A 86 -10.63 3.15 -4.73
C ARG A 86 -11.78 2.16 -4.52
N ASP A 87 -11.68 1.29 -3.51
CA ASP A 87 -12.73 0.32 -3.20
C ASP A 87 -13.89 1.01 -2.47
N ARG A 88 -15.06 1.05 -3.13
CA ARG A 88 -16.25 1.76 -2.62
C ARG A 88 -16.90 1.03 -1.44
N ASP A 89 -16.87 -0.29 -1.44
CA ASP A 89 -17.49 -1.10 -0.38
C ASP A 89 -16.69 -0.96 0.92
N LEU A 90 -15.36 -0.96 0.80
CA LEU A 90 -14.44 -0.65 1.90
C LEU A 90 -14.68 0.76 2.46
N GLN A 91 -14.83 1.77 1.60
CA GLN A 91 -15.12 3.14 2.05
C GLN A 91 -16.44 3.22 2.81
N ALA A 92 -17.49 2.58 2.27
CA ALA A 92 -18.80 2.52 2.91
C ALA A 92 -18.73 1.80 4.28
N ASN A 93 -18.04 0.65 4.37
CA ASN A 93 -17.90 -0.09 5.62
C ASN A 93 -17.10 0.70 6.67
N LEU A 94 -16.05 1.41 6.26
CA LEU A 94 -15.29 2.29 7.14
C LEU A 94 -16.16 3.46 7.64
N GLU A 95 -16.96 4.06 6.77
CA GLU A 95 -17.89 5.13 7.16
C GLU A 95 -18.91 4.62 8.19
N ILE A 96 -19.54 3.48 7.93
CA ILE A 96 -20.48 2.84 8.86
C ILE A 96 -19.79 2.54 10.20
N ALA A 97 -18.54 2.06 10.19
CA ALA A 97 -17.79 1.81 11.42
C ALA A 97 -17.50 3.10 12.20
N ASN A 98 -17.12 4.19 11.51
CA ASN A 98 -16.90 5.49 12.14
C ASN A 98 -18.20 6.08 12.71
N GLN A 99 -19.36 5.82 12.11
CA GLN A 99 -20.65 6.28 12.66
C GLN A 99 -21.02 5.58 13.98
N ARG A 100 -20.39 4.44 14.31
CA ARG A 100 -20.61 3.69 15.55
C ARG A 100 -19.64 4.07 16.68
N THR A 101 -18.72 5.00 16.47
CA THR A 101 -17.87 5.50 17.56
C THR A 101 -18.62 6.52 18.41
N ILE A 102 -18.41 6.48 19.73
CA ILE A 102 -19.02 7.42 20.69
C ILE A 102 -18.51 8.84 20.41
N ASP A 103 -17.21 8.96 20.20
CA ASP A 103 -16.59 10.20 19.73
C ASP A 103 -16.70 10.27 18.21
N ARG A 104 -17.69 11.03 17.74
CA ARG A 104 -17.79 11.38 16.33
C ARG A 104 -16.70 12.40 16.03
N LEU A 105 -15.52 11.91 15.67
CA LEU A 105 -14.48 12.76 15.11
C LEU A 105 -15.03 13.29 13.78
N GLU A 106 -15.42 14.57 13.78
CA GLU A 106 -15.78 15.27 12.56
C GLU A 106 -14.56 15.25 11.65
N LYS A 107 -14.55 14.34 10.67
CA LYS A 107 -13.49 14.27 9.65
C LYS A 107 -13.57 15.58 8.87
N THR A 108 -12.77 16.58 9.26
CA THR A 108 -12.62 17.82 8.50
C THR A 108 -12.32 17.48 7.06
N ASP A 109 -13.15 17.94 6.11
CA ASP A 109 -12.96 17.64 4.69
C ASP A 109 -11.56 18.10 4.28
N PRO A 110 -10.64 17.16 4.05
CA PRO A 110 -9.27 17.55 3.87
C PRO A 110 -9.16 18.20 2.49
N TRP A 111 -8.33 19.24 2.40
CA TRP A 111 -8.13 20.01 1.17
C TRP A 111 -7.87 19.08 -0.04
N VAL A 112 -8.25 19.52 -1.24
CA VAL A 112 -8.25 18.69 -2.48
C VAL A 112 -6.96 17.89 -2.68
N GLY A 113 -5.79 18.44 -2.32
CA GLY A 113 -4.54 17.71 -2.43
C GLY A 113 -4.44 16.49 -1.52
N HIS A 114 -4.99 16.50 -0.31
CA HIS A 114 -5.04 15.29 0.53
C HIS A 114 -5.84 14.16 -0.14
N ARG A 115 -6.96 14.48 -0.78
CA ARG A 115 -7.76 13.51 -1.56
C ARG A 115 -6.97 12.95 -2.74
N LEU A 116 -6.29 13.81 -3.49
CA LEU A 116 -5.48 13.39 -4.63
C LEU A 116 -4.36 12.45 -4.18
N LEU A 117 -3.68 12.79 -3.09
CA LEU A 117 -2.64 11.94 -2.51
C LEU A 117 -3.22 10.57 -2.15
N HIS A 118 -4.24 10.48 -1.31
CA HIS A 118 -4.75 9.20 -0.84
C HIS A 118 -5.45 8.34 -1.92
N SER A 119 -5.68 8.87 -3.12
CA SER A 119 -6.30 8.15 -4.25
C SER A 119 -5.35 7.20 -4.99
N MET A 120 -4.04 7.36 -4.82
CA MET A 120 -3.00 6.54 -5.46
C MET A 120 -2.57 5.40 -4.54
N THR A 121 -2.28 4.24 -5.10
CA THR A 121 -1.76 3.11 -4.30
C THR A 121 -0.30 3.37 -3.91
N VAL A 122 0.17 2.73 -2.82
CA VAL A 122 1.58 2.83 -2.41
C VAL A 122 2.52 2.37 -3.53
N ASN A 123 2.16 1.32 -4.27
CA ASN A 123 2.95 0.80 -5.38
C ASN A 123 3.05 1.81 -6.55
N GLU A 124 1.95 2.48 -6.88
CA GLU A 124 1.93 3.54 -7.91
C GLU A 124 2.88 4.69 -7.54
N VAL A 125 2.88 5.12 -6.29
CA VAL A 125 3.75 6.21 -5.81
C VAL A 125 5.23 5.77 -5.79
N THR A 126 5.52 4.54 -5.36
CA THR A 126 6.89 3.99 -5.36
C THR A 126 7.45 3.82 -6.78
N ALA A 127 6.62 3.39 -7.72
CA ALA A 127 7.02 3.30 -9.12
C ALA A 127 7.33 4.69 -9.71
N ALA A 128 6.45 5.66 -9.48
CA ALA A 128 6.63 7.03 -9.98
C ALA A 128 7.91 7.69 -9.42
N THR A 129 8.18 7.53 -8.12
CA THR A 129 9.39 8.07 -7.48
C THR A 129 10.66 7.42 -8.02
N SER A 130 10.65 6.10 -8.26
CA SER A 130 11.79 5.39 -8.86
C SER A 130 12.10 5.86 -10.29
N LEU A 131 11.06 6.09 -11.10
CA LEU A 131 11.21 6.64 -12.46
C LEU A 131 11.79 8.05 -12.44
N LEU A 132 11.26 8.93 -11.58
CA LEU A 132 11.77 10.31 -11.44
C LEU A 132 13.23 10.34 -10.98
N GLY A 133 13.62 9.47 -10.03
CA GLY A 133 15.00 9.31 -9.60
C GLY A 133 15.94 8.86 -10.74
N SER A 134 15.47 7.92 -11.57
CA SER A 134 16.22 7.45 -12.74
C SER A 134 16.41 8.56 -13.78
N LEU A 135 15.37 9.37 -14.03
CA LEU A 135 15.44 10.52 -14.92
C LEU A 135 16.39 11.61 -14.40
N LEU A 136 16.45 11.85 -13.09
CA LEU A 136 17.43 12.75 -12.48
C LEU A 136 18.86 12.26 -12.72
N PHE A 137 19.10 10.97 -12.51
CA PHE A 137 20.40 10.37 -12.73
C PHE A 137 20.85 10.49 -14.20
N ILE A 138 19.94 10.22 -15.14
CA ILE A 138 20.20 10.39 -16.58
C ILE A 138 20.47 11.86 -16.93
N THR A 139 19.67 12.79 -16.40
CA THR A 139 19.84 14.23 -16.66
C THR A 139 21.18 14.72 -16.11
N TRP A 140 21.60 14.23 -14.93
CA TRP A 140 22.91 14.54 -14.35
C TRP A 140 24.07 13.98 -15.19
N ILE A 141 23.97 12.75 -15.68
CA ILE A 141 24.97 12.17 -16.60
C ILE A 141 25.10 13.01 -17.86
N LEU A 142 23.98 13.33 -18.52
CA LEU A 142 23.99 14.18 -19.71
C LEU A 142 24.59 15.56 -19.44
N PHE A 143 24.32 16.13 -18.27
CA PHE A 143 24.88 17.42 -17.87
C PHE A 143 26.41 17.38 -17.77
N VAL A 144 26.98 16.29 -17.24
CA VAL A 144 28.44 16.09 -17.14
C VAL A 144 29.09 15.82 -18.50
N LEU A 145 28.41 15.11 -19.40
CA LEU A 145 28.96 14.73 -20.70
C LEU A 145 28.88 15.83 -21.78
N THR A 146 28.11 16.90 -21.57
CA THR A 146 27.89 17.91 -22.62
C THR A 146 28.59 19.24 -22.34
N ASP A 147 29.44 19.68 -23.27
CA ASP A 147 30.14 20.97 -23.19
C ASP A 147 29.34 22.16 -23.74
N SER A 148 28.21 21.90 -24.43
CA SER A 148 27.42 22.98 -25.02
C SER A 148 26.65 23.77 -23.96
N GLY A 149 27.00 25.05 -23.77
CA GLY A 149 26.47 25.89 -22.69
C GLY A 149 24.95 26.09 -22.72
N THR A 150 24.34 26.19 -23.91
CA THR A 150 22.88 26.32 -24.06
C THR A 150 22.13 25.04 -23.71
N PHE A 151 22.68 23.88 -24.08
CA PHE A 151 22.12 22.57 -23.73
C PHE A 151 22.26 22.29 -22.24
N ARG A 152 23.44 22.60 -21.66
CA ARG A 152 23.71 22.47 -20.23
C ARG A 152 22.73 23.30 -19.38
N ARG A 153 22.38 24.51 -19.84
CA ARG A 153 21.37 25.36 -19.18
C ARG A 153 19.96 24.74 -19.22
N ARG A 154 19.59 24.10 -20.34
CA ARG A 154 18.29 23.39 -20.45
C ARG A 154 18.25 22.14 -19.56
N LEU A 155 19.31 21.35 -19.53
CA LEU A 155 19.43 20.17 -18.65
C LEU A 155 19.32 20.56 -17.17
N PHE A 156 19.95 21.67 -16.77
CA PHE A 156 19.83 22.19 -15.41
C PHE A 156 18.38 22.56 -15.05
N GLN A 157 17.66 23.24 -15.94
CA GLN A 157 16.25 23.57 -15.74
C GLN A 157 15.36 22.32 -15.66
N ILE A 158 15.60 21.32 -16.52
CA ILE A 158 14.89 20.03 -16.48
C ILE A 158 15.17 19.31 -15.15
N GLY A 159 16.44 19.28 -14.71
CA GLY A 159 16.82 18.69 -13.43
C GLY A 159 16.11 19.33 -12.23
N ILE A 160 15.97 20.66 -12.21
CA ILE A 160 15.19 21.35 -11.17
C ILE A 160 13.73 20.92 -11.17
N VAL A 161 13.08 20.84 -12.34
CA VAL A 161 11.67 20.45 -12.46
C VAL A 161 11.48 18.99 -12.02
N VAL A 162 12.29 18.07 -12.52
CA VAL A 162 12.23 16.64 -12.14
C VAL A 162 12.55 16.48 -10.65
N GLY A 163 13.49 17.27 -10.11
CA GLY A 163 13.85 17.26 -8.69
C GLY A 163 12.70 17.72 -7.80
N ALA A 164 12.02 18.80 -8.18
CA ALA A 164 10.83 19.27 -7.47
C ALA A 164 9.71 18.21 -7.47
N LEU A 165 9.47 17.57 -8.61
CA LEU A 165 8.49 16.48 -8.71
C LEU A 165 8.89 15.26 -7.87
N PHE A 166 10.19 14.92 -7.84
CA PHE A 166 10.71 13.83 -7.02
C PHE A 166 10.48 14.08 -5.53
N VAL A 167 10.76 15.30 -5.04
CA VAL A 167 10.53 15.67 -3.63
C VAL A 167 9.04 15.67 -3.29
N LEU A 168 8.18 16.19 -4.18
CA LEU A 168 6.74 16.19 -3.98
C LEU A 168 6.17 14.77 -3.92
N CYS A 169 6.54 13.89 -4.85
CA CYS A 169 6.09 12.49 -4.83
C CYS A 169 6.70 11.70 -3.66
N GLY A 170 7.99 11.86 -3.39
CA GLY A 170 8.70 11.16 -2.32
C GLY A 170 8.22 11.53 -0.92
N GLY A 171 7.96 12.82 -0.67
CA GLY A 171 7.39 13.28 0.60
C GLY A 171 6.02 12.66 0.88
N THR A 172 5.24 12.40 -0.17
CA THR A 172 3.90 11.79 -0.03
C THR A 172 3.93 10.28 0.18
N ALA A 173 5.02 9.61 -0.22
CA ALA A 173 5.26 8.21 0.12
C ALA A 173 5.68 8.07 1.59
N ALA A 174 6.54 8.97 2.08
CA ALA A 174 7.03 8.96 3.47
C ALA A 174 5.92 9.15 4.51
N ILE A 175 4.86 9.90 4.18
CA ILE A 175 3.69 10.09 5.07
C ILE A 175 2.80 8.83 5.15
N ARG A 176 2.91 7.89 4.20
CA ARG A 176 2.03 6.71 4.11
C ARG A 176 2.58 5.42 4.72
N VAL A 177 3.90 5.35 4.93
CA VAL A 177 4.60 4.25 5.62
C VAL A 177 4.39 4.41 7.12
#